data_AF-A0A7K1FQ66-F1
#
_entry.id   AF-A0A7K1FQ66-F1
#
_cell.length_a   1.000
_cell.length_b   1.000
_cell.length_c   1.000
_cell.angle_alpha   90.00
_cell.angle_beta   90.00
_cell.angle_gamma   90.00
#
_symmetry.space_group_name_H-M   'P 1'
#
loop_
_entity.id
_entity.type
_entity.pdbx_description
1 polymer ?
#
loop_
_entity_poly.entity_id
_entity_poly.type
_entity_poly.pdbx_seq_one_letter_code
_entity_poly.pdbx_strand_id
1 'polypeptide(L)'
;MDRPGPERVGPADRHRRCLQPHRLLERGDRRAVPRGRRQLGRGDPGGVVLQDPGDRGRGPAVHQHLRRALLLRALGGLEGLLLAGRLDQLPARPHQGDQGVTGTLVASFDTLGLACDPGTAVKARVPIGTLHEGTPVTLPVHVLHGAHPGPVACLTASVHGDERTGVFILAEVLGAIDPAELRGTIVAFPVVNPLAWMSDARVAPLDASGTNMNRAFPGRPDGSISDRLADAVQTGGIARADYCVDFHDGGCDCHARFTIVHDSTDADLVAGNRFLAAAYGNGMPVVLTPPVATTGMGGMITRAANTLGTPAICVELGGHGPVDPAVVAEGARGLRRVLVARGNLPGDPPEPEVLQELGDPYWLRAEDGGIWRPSVDVDAVVEAGDEIGTVADVFGDVLAVVRADVRCTVVSLRRSATLMTGDWICYIAPTPAGDR
;
A
#
# COMPACT_ATOMS: atom_id res chain seq x y z
N MET A 1 -66.60 -1.19 15.46
CA MET A 1 -66.62 -2.67 15.51
C MET A 1 -65.21 -3.16 15.28
N ASP A 2 -64.51 -3.25 16.41
CA ASP A 2 -63.41 -4.12 16.83
C ASP A 2 -62.44 -4.69 15.80
N ARG A 3 -61.20 -4.20 15.86
CA ARG A 3 -59.99 -4.97 15.55
C ARG A 3 -59.49 -5.62 16.84
N PRO A 4 -59.14 -6.92 16.87
CA PRO A 4 -58.49 -7.51 18.03
C PRO A 4 -56.98 -7.22 18.03
N GLY A 5 -56.45 -6.93 19.23
CA GLY A 5 -55.04 -6.65 19.49
C GLY A 5 -54.15 -7.90 19.60
N PRO A 6 -52.85 -7.73 19.91
CA PRO A 6 -51.85 -8.78 19.85
C PRO A 6 -51.74 -9.56 21.16
N GLU A 7 -51.67 -10.90 21.08
CA GLU A 7 -51.37 -11.74 22.25
C GLU A 7 -49.86 -11.81 22.51
N ARG A 8 -49.47 -11.43 23.73
CA ARG A 8 -48.17 -11.70 24.34
C ARG A 8 -48.24 -13.06 25.03
N VAL A 9 -47.25 -13.92 24.80
CA VAL A 9 -47.00 -15.10 25.65
C VAL A 9 -45.55 -15.04 26.15
N GLY A 10 -45.42 -14.89 27.47
CA GLY A 10 -44.18 -15.01 28.23
C GLY A 10 -43.86 -16.47 28.63
N PRO A 11 -42.73 -16.69 29.32
CA PRO A 11 -42.01 -17.95 29.29
C PRO A 11 -42.43 -18.93 30.40
N ALA A 12 -42.38 -20.23 30.11
CA ALA A 12 -42.48 -21.29 31.12
C ALA A 12 -41.51 -22.45 30.81
N ASP A 13 -40.41 -22.41 31.57
CA ASP A 13 -39.62 -23.47 32.17
C ASP A 13 -40.13 -24.93 32.09
N ARG A 14 -39.22 -25.90 31.82
CA ARG A 14 -39.05 -27.15 32.60
C ARG A 14 -37.97 -28.11 32.04
N HIS A 15 -36.98 -28.35 32.90
CA HIS A 15 -36.31 -29.62 33.24
C HIS A 15 -35.34 -30.35 32.29
N ARG A 16 -34.05 -30.19 32.64
CA ARG A 16 -33.02 -31.23 32.93
C ARG A 16 -33.36 -32.69 32.59
N ARG A 17 -32.51 -33.31 31.75
CA ARG A 17 -31.96 -34.67 32.00
C ARG A 17 -30.51 -34.78 31.56
N CYS A 18 -29.65 -35.10 32.53
CA CYS A 18 -28.31 -35.65 32.36
C CYS A 18 -28.38 -37.08 31.78
N LEU A 19 -27.47 -37.43 30.88
CA LEU A 19 -26.96 -38.79 30.74
C LEU A 19 -25.44 -38.76 30.60
N GLN A 20 -24.82 -39.69 31.31
CA GLN A 20 -23.40 -39.81 31.67
C GLN A 20 -22.59 -40.67 30.66
N PRO A 21 -21.25 -40.77 30.82
CA PRO A 21 -20.33 -41.31 29.83
C PRO A 21 -20.12 -42.83 29.93
N HIS A 22 -19.71 -43.47 28.84
CA HIS A 22 -19.28 -44.87 28.82
C HIS A 22 -17.76 -45.02 29.09
N ARG A 23 -17.43 -45.85 30.07
CA ARG A 23 -16.11 -46.47 30.31
C ARG A 23 -16.27 -47.99 30.21
N LEU A 24 -15.34 -48.67 29.53
CA LEU A 24 -14.41 -49.69 30.06
C LEU A 24 -13.99 -50.68 28.97
N LEU A 25 -12.67 -50.88 28.82
CA LEU A 25 -12.03 -52.17 29.05
C LEU A 25 -10.54 -51.94 29.34
N GLU A 26 -10.08 -52.44 30.49
CA GLU A 26 -8.68 -52.48 30.93
C GLU A 26 -8.05 -53.85 30.65
N ARG A 27 -6.72 -53.89 30.46
CA ARG A 27 -5.69 -54.70 31.18
C ARG A 27 -4.50 -54.94 30.23
N GLY A 28 -3.32 -54.37 30.51
CA GLY A 28 -2.20 -55.00 31.23
C GLY A 28 -0.98 -54.91 30.29
N ASP A 29 0.28 -54.75 30.67
CA ASP A 29 1.00 -54.95 31.92
C ASP A 29 2.34 -54.17 31.84
N ARG A 30 2.91 -53.84 33.00
CA ARG A 30 4.17 -53.09 33.14
C ARG A 30 5.38 -53.97 32.83
N ARG A 31 6.45 -53.42 32.23
CA ARG A 31 7.85 -53.80 32.51
C ARG A 31 8.85 -52.74 32.04
N ALA A 32 9.87 -52.53 32.87
CA ALA A 32 10.90 -51.52 32.79
C ALA A 32 12.20 -52.03 32.10
N VAL A 33 12.88 -51.14 31.36
CA VAL A 33 14.36 -50.85 31.29
C VAL A 33 15.30 -52.04 30.92
N PRO A 34 16.27 -51.92 29.95
CA PRO A 34 17.47 -51.09 30.17
C PRO A 34 18.22 -50.47 28.97
N ARG A 35 19.07 -49.50 29.34
CA ARG A 35 20.19 -48.94 28.58
C ARG A 35 21.15 -50.02 28.07
N GLY A 36 21.62 -49.88 26.84
CA GLY A 36 22.74 -50.65 26.29
C GLY A 36 23.53 -49.84 25.26
N ARG A 37 24.81 -49.56 25.56
CA ARG A 37 25.84 -49.17 24.57
C ARG A 37 26.20 -50.40 23.71
N ARG A 38 26.38 -50.24 22.39
CA ARG A 38 27.59 -50.70 21.66
C ARG A 38 27.62 -50.27 20.18
N GLN A 39 28.85 -50.00 19.80
CA GLN A 39 29.52 -49.65 18.53
C GLN A 39 29.13 -50.34 17.21
N LEU A 40 29.33 -49.54 16.14
CA LEU A 40 29.97 -49.79 14.83
C LEU A 40 29.30 -50.73 13.81
N GLY A 41 28.91 -50.13 12.68
CA GLY A 41 28.73 -50.78 11.39
C GLY A 41 28.91 -49.75 10.27
N ARG A 42 29.96 -49.93 9.44
CA ARG A 42 30.29 -49.12 8.26
C ARG A 42 29.22 -49.29 7.17
N GLY A 43 28.93 -48.22 6.46
CA GLY A 43 28.18 -48.24 5.20
C GLY A 43 28.17 -46.84 4.58
N ASP A 44 29.06 -46.63 3.61
CA ASP A 44 29.09 -45.49 2.67
C ASP A 44 27.75 -45.45 1.88
N PRO A 45 27.21 -44.28 1.51
CA PRO A 45 27.65 -43.71 0.23
C PRO A 45 27.64 -42.17 0.15
N GLY A 46 28.54 -41.65 -0.69
CA GLY A 46 28.20 -40.59 -1.66
C GLY A 46 28.04 -39.18 -1.10
N GLY A 47 29.15 -38.45 -1.06
CA GLY A 47 29.19 -37.06 -0.67
C GLY A 47 28.46 -36.10 -1.62
N VAL A 48 27.83 -35.10 -1.02
CA VAL A 48 27.81 -33.72 -1.54
C VAL A 48 28.20 -32.81 -0.38
N VAL A 49 29.26 -32.04 -0.63
CA VAL A 49 29.92 -31.13 0.29
C VAL A 49 29.09 -29.86 0.44
N LEU A 50 28.66 -29.53 1.66
CA LEU A 50 28.30 -28.17 2.04
C LEU A 50 29.45 -27.63 2.89
N GLN A 51 30.27 -26.78 2.26
CA GLN A 51 31.24 -25.95 2.95
C GLN A 51 30.49 -24.85 3.71
N ASP A 52 30.53 -24.96 5.02
CA ASP A 52 30.52 -23.83 5.94
C ASP A 52 31.84 -23.06 5.78
N PRO A 53 31.81 -21.73 5.88
CA PRO A 53 32.80 -21.09 6.72
C PRO A 53 32.14 -20.15 7.72
N GLY A 54 32.19 -20.55 9.00
CA GLY A 54 32.15 -19.61 10.11
C GLY A 54 33.30 -18.61 10.04
N ASP A 55 33.11 -17.42 10.62
CA ASP A 55 33.42 -17.18 12.04
C ASP A 55 33.58 -15.67 12.33
N ARG A 56 33.18 -15.28 13.56
CA ARG A 56 33.58 -14.09 14.36
C ARG A 56 33.01 -12.71 14.03
N GLY A 57 31.91 -12.41 14.73
CA GLY A 57 31.81 -11.36 15.75
C GLY A 57 32.45 -9.99 15.51
N ARG A 58 31.59 -8.95 15.46
CA ARG A 58 31.83 -7.56 15.92
C ARG A 58 30.50 -6.79 15.88
N GLY A 59 30.02 -6.31 17.03
CA GLY A 59 29.21 -5.08 17.07
C GLY A 59 30.11 -3.85 17.25
N PRO A 60 29.59 -2.63 17.42
CA PRO A 60 28.47 -1.99 16.73
C PRO A 60 28.98 -0.92 15.73
N ALA A 61 28.51 -0.94 14.48
CA ALA A 61 28.92 0.01 13.42
C ALA A 61 27.79 0.97 12.99
N VAL A 62 26.82 1.25 13.86
CA VAL A 62 25.62 2.05 13.51
C VAL A 62 25.84 3.57 13.60
N HIS A 63 26.92 4.05 14.25
CA HIS A 63 27.12 5.50 14.46
C HIS A 63 27.93 6.26 13.39
N GLN A 64 28.62 5.59 12.46
CA GLN A 64 29.42 6.30 11.45
C GLN A 64 28.66 6.67 10.17
N HIS A 65 27.55 5.99 9.85
CA HIS A 65 26.74 6.35 8.67
C HIS A 65 25.86 7.60 8.89
N LEU A 66 25.37 7.84 10.11
CA LEU A 66 24.56 9.02 10.45
C LEU A 66 25.31 10.35 10.29
N ARG A 67 26.61 10.40 10.63
CA ARG A 67 27.40 11.65 10.52
C ARG A 67 27.75 12.06 9.09
N ARG A 68 27.86 11.09 8.16
CA ARG A 68 28.18 11.38 6.76
C ARG A 68 26.95 11.82 5.96
N ALA A 69 25.76 11.30 6.31
CA ALA A 69 24.48 11.72 5.73
C ALA A 69 24.08 13.16 6.15
N LEU A 70 24.33 13.54 7.41
CA LEU A 70 24.04 14.88 7.91
C LEU A 70 24.90 15.98 7.27
N LEU A 71 26.16 15.70 6.93
CA LEU A 71 27.06 16.68 6.33
C LEU A 71 26.71 17.01 4.87
N LEU A 72 26.12 16.06 4.13
CA LEU A 72 25.65 16.28 2.76
C LEU A 72 24.31 17.03 2.72
N ARG A 73 23.44 16.88 3.73
CA ARG A 73 22.15 17.61 3.81
C ARG A 73 22.29 19.07 4.26
N ALA A 74 23.31 19.42 5.04
CA ALA A 74 23.58 20.81 5.42
C ALA A 74 23.94 21.72 4.22
N LEU A 75 24.42 21.13 3.12
CA LEU A 75 24.74 21.87 1.88
C LEU A 75 23.53 21.99 0.93
N GLY A 76 22.51 21.12 1.05
CA GLY A 76 21.31 21.15 0.20
C GLY A 76 20.17 22.04 0.71
N GLY A 77 20.21 22.45 1.98
CA GLY A 77 19.14 23.23 2.62
C GLY A 77 18.94 24.67 2.09
N LEU A 78 19.91 25.20 1.31
CA LEU A 78 19.82 26.55 0.74
C LEU A 78 19.16 26.60 -0.65
N GLU A 79 18.99 25.46 -1.33
CA GLU A 79 18.34 25.42 -2.66
C GLU A 79 16.80 25.31 -2.57
N GLY A 80 16.27 24.85 -1.43
CA GLY A 80 14.82 24.69 -1.22
C GLY A 80 14.00 26.00 -1.27
N LEU A 81 14.62 27.15 -0.97
CA LEU A 81 13.94 28.45 -1.06
C LEU A 81 13.81 28.99 -2.50
N LEU A 82 14.59 28.46 -3.45
CA LEU A 82 14.59 28.92 -4.84
C LEU A 82 13.63 28.13 -5.74
N LEU A 83 13.13 26.97 -5.30
CA LEU A 83 12.21 26.13 -6.08
C LEU A 83 10.73 26.56 -5.98
N ALA A 84 10.34 27.30 -4.94
CA ALA A 84 8.97 27.80 -4.82
C ALA A 84 8.55 28.70 -6.00
N GLY A 85 9.51 29.39 -6.64
CA GLY A 85 9.27 30.24 -7.81
C GLY A 85 9.26 29.50 -9.16
N ARG A 86 9.38 28.17 -9.20
CA ARG A 86 9.37 27.37 -10.45
C ARG A 86 8.22 26.37 -10.55
N LEU A 87 7.36 26.27 -9.54
CA LEU A 87 6.20 25.37 -9.55
C LEU A 87 5.14 25.76 -10.61
N ASP A 88 5.16 27.01 -11.08
CA ASP A 88 4.19 27.52 -12.07
C ASP A 88 4.47 27.07 -13.52
N GLN A 89 5.61 26.41 -13.81
CA GLN A 89 6.02 26.09 -15.18
C GLN A 89 6.80 24.78 -15.31
N LEU A 90 6.30 23.67 -14.76
CA LEU A 90 6.74 22.36 -15.25
C LEU A 90 6.10 22.14 -16.63
N PRO A 91 6.89 22.08 -17.72
CA PRO A 91 6.32 21.89 -19.05
C PRO A 91 5.68 20.50 -19.09
N ALA A 92 4.40 20.45 -19.46
CA ALA A 92 3.86 19.24 -20.07
C ALA A 92 4.81 18.81 -21.20
N ARG A 93 5.00 17.50 -21.40
CA ARG A 93 5.73 16.99 -22.58
C ARG A 93 5.21 17.74 -23.81
N PRO A 94 6.07 18.25 -24.71
CA PRO A 94 5.62 19.11 -25.79
C PRO A 94 4.58 18.39 -26.64
N HIS A 95 3.33 18.85 -26.54
CA HIS A 95 2.31 18.51 -27.51
C HIS A 95 2.68 19.20 -28.82
N GLN A 96 2.93 18.41 -29.86
CA GLN A 96 2.94 18.94 -31.21
C GLN A 96 1.55 19.48 -31.53
N GLY A 97 1.40 20.80 -31.57
CA GLY A 97 0.27 21.48 -32.21
C GLY A 97 -0.32 22.64 -31.41
N ASP A 98 0.37 23.79 -31.39
CA ASP A 98 -0.31 25.08 -31.26
C ASP A 98 -0.33 25.77 -32.63
N GLN A 99 -1.46 25.61 -33.32
CA GLN A 99 -1.83 26.34 -34.53
C GLN A 99 -3.36 26.48 -34.55
N GLY A 100 -3.87 27.58 -34.00
CA GLY A 100 -5.14 28.19 -34.43
C GLY A 100 -6.44 27.47 -34.02
N VAL A 101 -7.43 28.29 -33.66
CA VAL A 101 -8.79 27.85 -33.32
C VAL A 101 -9.48 27.27 -34.56
N THR A 102 -9.29 25.97 -34.78
CA THR A 102 -10.19 25.06 -35.49
C THR A 102 -10.37 23.85 -34.57
N GLY A 103 -11.62 23.52 -34.23
CA GLY A 103 -11.93 22.52 -33.19
C GLY A 103 -11.13 21.24 -33.37
N THR A 104 -10.12 21.05 -32.52
CA THR A 104 -9.27 19.85 -32.55
C THR A 104 -10.15 18.69 -32.12
N LEU A 105 -10.53 17.84 -33.08
CA LEU A 105 -11.25 16.61 -32.78
C LEU A 105 -10.34 15.75 -31.90
N VAL A 106 -10.78 15.50 -30.67
CA VAL A 106 -10.15 14.51 -29.79
C VAL A 106 -10.37 13.14 -30.43
N ALA A 107 -9.32 12.35 -30.61
CA ALA A 107 -9.42 11.00 -31.14
C ALA A 107 -9.74 10.02 -30.02
N SER A 108 -10.44 8.91 -30.32
CA SER A 108 -10.72 7.87 -29.34
C SER A 108 -9.44 7.34 -28.70
N PHE A 109 -9.49 7.11 -27.39
CA PHE A 109 -8.39 6.56 -26.63
C PHE A 109 -8.50 5.03 -26.58
N ASP A 110 -7.46 4.32 -27.02
CA ASP A 110 -7.40 2.86 -26.92
C ASP A 110 -6.36 2.42 -25.89
N THR A 111 -6.78 1.54 -24.98
CA THR A 111 -5.87 0.81 -24.08
C THR A 111 -6.41 -0.58 -23.76
N LEU A 112 -5.53 -1.59 -23.69
CA LEU A 112 -5.91 -2.97 -23.39
C LEU A 112 -7.03 -3.52 -24.30
N GLY A 113 -7.09 -3.04 -25.55
CA GLY A 113 -8.16 -3.39 -26.50
C GLY A 113 -9.51 -2.76 -26.18
N LEU A 114 -9.54 -1.72 -25.33
CA LEU A 114 -10.72 -0.93 -24.98
C LEU A 114 -10.61 0.42 -25.68
N ALA A 115 -11.36 0.61 -26.76
CA ALA A 115 -11.57 1.92 -27.36
C ALA A 115 -12.60 2.70 -26.54
N CYS A 116 -12.26 3.95 -26.19
CA CYS A 116 -13.14 4.89 -25.50
C CYS A 116 -13.23 6.18 -26.31
N ASP A 117 -14.43 6.52 -26.77
CA ASP A 117 -14.68 7.73 -27.56
C ASP A 117 -14.62 9.00 -26.68
N PRO A 118 -14.31 10.17 -27.25
CA PRO A 118 -14.28 11.42 -26.50
C PRO A 118 -15.63 11.75 -25.86
N GLY A 119 -15.61 12.25 -24.63
CA GLY A 119 -16.81 12.57 -23.87
C GLY A 119 -17.56 11.32 -23.36
N THR A 120 -16.90 10.17 -23.28
CA THR A 120 -17.51 8.90 -22.84
C THR A 120 -16.69 8.18 -21.78
N ALA A 121 -17.27 7.12 -21.22
CA ALA A 121 -16.58 6.24 -20.28
C ALA A 121 -16.88 4.77 -20.61
N VAL A 122 -15.87 3.92 -20.41
CA VAL A 122 -15.94 2.48 -20.62
C VAL A 122 -15.52 1.75 -19.35
N LYS A 123 -16.35 0.81 -18.91
CA LYS A 123 -16.03 -0.14 -17.83
C LYS A 123 -15.94 -1.54 -18.41
N ALA A 124 -14.83 -2.23 -18.16
CA ALA A 124 -14.62 -3.56 -18.68
C ALA A 124 -13.86 -4.46 -17.70
N ARG A 125 -13.94 -5.76 -17.94
CA ARG A 125 -13.14 -6.79 -17.29
C ARG A 125 -12.23 -7.39 -18.36
N VAL A 126 -10.97 -6.96 -18.41
CA VAL A 126 -10.00 -7.41 -19.41
C VAL A 126 -9.51 -8.80 -19.03
N PRO A 127 -9.66 -9.84 -19.87
CA PRO A 127 -9.12 -11.17 -19.59
C PRO A 127 -7.59 -11.16 -19.55
N ILE A 128 -7.01 -11.68 -18.47
CA ILE A 128 -5.54 -11.73 -18.26
C ILE A 128 -5.01 -13.17 -18.32
N GLY A 129 -5.82 -14.12 -17.85
CA GLY A 129 -5.44 -15.53 -17.79
C GLY A 129 -6.61 -16.41 -17.36
N THR A 130 -6.31 -17.63 -16.94
CA THR A 130 -7.30 -18.60 -16.44
C THR A 130 -6.78 -19.29 -15.19
N LEU A 131 -7.70 -19.71 -14.32
CA LEU A 131 -7.42 -20.61 -13.20
C LEU A 131 -7.26 -22.06 -13.69
N HIS A 132 -6.88 -22.97 -12.78
CA HIS A 132 -6.51 -24.35 -13.07
C HIS A 132 -7.61 -25.18 -13.76
N GLU A 133 -8.87 -24.80 -13.57
CA GLU A 133 -10.08 -25.41 -14.12
C GLU A 133 -10.66 -24.63 -15.32
N GLY A 134 -9.99 -23.55 -15.75
CA GLY A 134 -10.35 -22.76 -16.93
C GLY A 134 -11.14 -21.47 -16.66
N THR A 135 -11.46 -21.14 -15.40
CA THR A 135 -12.17 -19.91 -15.05
C THR A 135 -11.34 -18.67 -15.42
N PRO A 136 -11.87 -17.69 -16.18
CA PRO A 136 -11.13 -16.49 -16.54
C PRO A 136 -10.74 -15.64 -15.32
N VAL A 137 -9.48 -15.22 -15.28
CA VAL A 137 -9.02 -14.14 -14.39
C VAL A 137 -9.05 -12.84 -15.18
N THR A 138 -9.79 -11.85 -14.68
CA THR A 138 -9.99 -10.57 -15.37
C THR A 138 -9.54 -9.38 -14.54
N LEU A 139 -8.90 -8.40 -15.16
CA LEU A 139 -8.56 -7.10 -14.58
C LEU A 139 -9.72 -6.11 -14.78
N PRO A 140 -10.35 -5.58 -13.71
CA PRO A 140 -11.32 -4.51 -13.84
C PRO A 140 -10.65 -3.19 -14.26
N VAL A 141 -11.13 -2.60 -15.35
CA VAL A 141 -10.62 -1.34 -15.92
C VAL A 141 -11.77 -0.35 -16.10
N HIS A 142 -11.56 0.90 -15.72
CA HIS A 142 -12.47 2.01 -15.97
C HIS A 142 -11.71 3.12 -16.71
N VAL A 143 -12.09 3.37 -17.96
CA VAL A 143 -11.54 4.46 -18.78
C VAL A 143 -12.58 5.57 -18.86
N LEU A 144 -12.21 6.78 -18.47
CA LEU A 144 -13.00 7.99 -18.75
C LEU A 144 -12.18 8.82 -19.74
N HIS A 145 -12.75 9.11 -20.90
CA HIS A 145 -12.06 9.89 -21.92
C HIS A 145 -12.81 11.20 -22.17
N GLY A 146 -12.10 12.30 -21.91
CA GLY A 146 -12.62 13.65 -21.97
C GLY A 146 -13.01 14.09 -23.37
N ALA A 147 -13.99 15.00 -23.47
CA ALA A 147 -14.33 15.65 -24.74
C ALA A 147 -13.26 16.68 -25.19
N HIS A 148 -12.30 16.98 -24.30
CA HIS A 148 -11.27 17.98 -24.50
C HIS A 148 -9.86 17.39 -24.36
N PRO A 149 -8.86 17.90 -25.10
CA PRO A 149 -7.46 17.52 -24.88
C PRO A 149 -7.02 17.83 -23.44
N GLY A 150 -6.13 17.00 -22.91
CA GLY A 150 -5.59 17.13 -21.56
C GLY A 150 -4.74 15.92 -21.16
N PRO A 151 -4.29 15.87 -19.90
CA PRO A 151 -3.36 14.84 -19.45
C PRO A 151 -4.02 13.47 -19.27
N VAL A 152 -3.21 12.43 -19.32
CA VAL A 152 -3.62 11.06 -19.01
C VAL A 152 -3.22 10.69 -17.58
N ALA A 153 -4.17 10.31 -16.74
CA ALA A 153 -3.94 9.85 -15.37
C ALA A 153 -4.04 8.32 -15.29
N CYS A 154 -3.08 7.67 -14.63
CA CYS A 154 -3.20 6.28 -14.20
C CYS A 154 -3.57 6.24 -12.71
N LEU A 155 -4.68 5.60 -12.37
CA LEU A 155 -5.15 5.51 -10.97
C LEU A 155 -5.27 4.04 -10.57
N THR A 156 -4.62 3.62 -9.50
CA THR A 156 -4.58 2.22 -9.07
C THR A 156 -5.01 2.07 -7.62
N ALA A 157 -5.67 0.95 -7.30
CA ALA A 157 -5.97 0.55 -5.94
C ALA A 157 -5.98 -0.98 -5.82
N SER A 158 -5.90 -1.46 -4.58
CA SER A 158 -6.01 -2.88 -4.25
C SER A 158 -5.00 -3.75 -5.03
N VAL A 159 -3.74 -3.30 -5.06
CA VAL A 159 -2.59 -4.17 -5.43
C VAL A 159 -2.44 -5.29 -4.41
N HIS A 160 -2.73 -4.97 -3.15
CA HIS A 160 -3.00 -5.92 -2.08
C HIS A 160 -4.52 -6.02 -1.88
N GLY A 161 -5.03 -7.24 -1.67
CA GLY A 161 -6.46 -7.49 -1.62
C GLY A 161 -7.15 -7.10 -0.33
N ASP A 162 -6.40 -6.92 0.75
CA ASP A 162 -6.87 -6.49 2.05
C ASP A 162 -6.85 -4.96 2.23
N GLU A 163 -6.45 -4.22 1.20
CA GLU A 163 -6.39 -2.75 1.17
C GLU A 163 -7.58 -2.20 0.38
N ARG A 164 -8.64 -1.86 1.11
CA ARG A 164 -9.98 -1.62 0.53
C ARG A 164 -10.25 -0.15 0.29
N THR A 165 -9.60 0.74 1.03
CA THR A 165 -9.94 2.17 1.08
C THR A 165 -9.82 2.84 -0.29
N GLY A 166 -8.74 2.54 -1.03
CA GLY A 166 -8.50 3.04 -2.39
C GLY A 166 -9.62 2.71 -3.38
N VAL A 167 -10.25 1.52 -3.26
CA VAL A 167 -11.34 1.10 -4.15
C VAL A 167 -12.55 2.01 -3.98
N PHE A 168 -12.87 2.39 -2.74
CA PHE A 168 -13.97 3.31 -2.42
C PHE A 168 -13.66 4.74 -2.85
N ILE A 169 -12.42 5.22 -2.64
CA ILE A 169 -11.96 6.53 -3.12
C ILE A 169 -12.15 6.64 -4.64
N LEU A 170 -11.67 5.65 -5.40
CA LEU A 170 -11.81 5.63 -6.85
C LEU A 170 -13.29 5.54 -7.27
N ALA A 171 -14.11 4.75 -6.60
CA ALA A 171 -15.54 4.67 -6.91
C ALA A 171 -16.25 6.02 -6.71
N GLU A 172 -15.97 6.73 -5.62
CA GLU A 172 -16.56 8.04 -5.32
C GLU A 172 -16.13 9.11 -6.33
N VAL A 173 -14.82 9.20 -6.61
CA VAL A 173 -14.30 10.23 -7.51
C VAL A 173 -14.76 9.97 -8.94
N LEU A 174 -14.52 8.77 -9.47
CA LEU A 174 -14.85 8.44 -10.86
C LEU A 174 -16.36 8.43 -11.11
N GLY A 175 -17.17 8.10 -10.11
CA GLY A 175 -18.63 8.11 -10.21
C GLY A 175 -19.24 9.50 -10.35
N ALA A 176 -18.49 10.54 -9.99
CA ALA A 176 -18.95 11.93 -10.05
C ALA A 176 -18.36 12.74 -11.22
N ILE A 177 -17.49 12.15 -12.03
CA ILE A 177 -16.90 12.82 -13.19
C ILE A 177 -17.86 12.68 -14.37
N ASP A 178 -18.22 13.81 -14.97
CA ASP A 178 -18.83 13.83 -16.30
C ASP A 178 -17.72 13.82 -17.37
N PRO A 179 -17.59 12.75 -18.19
CA PRO A 179 -16.59 12.72 -19.26
C PRO A 179 -16.73 13.86 -20.28
N ALA A 180 -17.91 14.47 -20.43
CA ALA A 180 -18.09 15.62 -21.31
C ALA A 180 -17.32 16.87 -20.83
N GLU A 181 -17.09 16.99 -19.51
CA GLU A 181 -16.35 18.12 -18.91
C GLU A 181 -14.88 17.80 -18.63
N LEU A 182 -14.52 16.51 -18.69
CA LEU A 182 -13.17 16.02 -18.46
C LEU A 182 -12.22 16.47 -19.57
N ARG A 183 -10.98 16.82 -19.19
CA ARG A 183 -9.86 17.09 -20.10
C ARG A 183 -8.86 15.93 -20.02
N GLY A 184 -8.50 15.37 -21.16
CA GLY A 184 -7.59 14.23 -21.25
C GLY A 184 -8.26 12.90 -20.94
N THR A 185 -7.58 12.01 -20.22
CA THR A 185 -8.07 10.65 -19.96
C THR A 185 -7.75 10.22 -18.54
N ILE A 186 -8.64 9.43 -17.93
CA ILE A 186 -8.35 8.71 -16.70
C ILE A 186 -8.44 7.21 -17.01
N VAL A 187 -7.35 6.49 -16.79
CA VAL A 187 -7.30 5.03 -16.84
C VAL A 187 -7.17 4.52 -15.41
N ALA A 188 -8.25 3.94 -14.88
CA ALA A 188 -8.31 3.47 -13.51
C ALA A 188 -8.40 1.94 -13.42
N PHE A 189 -7.67 1.39 -12.45
CA PHE A 189 -7.66 -0.02 -12.06
C PHE A 189 -8.09 -0.13 -10.59
N PRO A 190 -9.40 -0.18 -10.30
CA PRO A 190 -9.88 -0.17 -8.93
C PRO A 190 -9.46 -1.40 -8.11
N VAL A 191 -9.22 -2.53 -8.78
CA VAL A 191 -8.74 -3.76 -8.17
C VAL A 191 -7.65 -4.34 -9.04
N VAL A 192 -6.40 -3.97 -8.76
CA VAL A 192 -5.23 -4.44 -9.52
C VAL A 192 -5.01 -5.95 -9.32
N ASN A 193 -5.19 -6.46 -8.11
CA ASN A 193 -5.04 -7.88 -7.80
C ASN A 193 -6.39 -8.54 -7.43
N PRO A 194 -7.20 -8.96 -8.41
CA PRO A 194 -8.51 -9.56 -8.16
C PRO A 194 -8.43 -10.87 -7.37
N LEU A 195 -7.33 -11.63 -7.48
CA LEU A 195 -7.15 -12.87 -6.74
C LEU A 195 -6.94 -12.60 -5.25
N ALA A 196 -6.07 -11.65 -4.92
CA ALA A 196 -5.84 -11.22 -3.55
C ALA A 196 -7.11 -10.60 -2.95
N TRP A 197 -7.82 -9.77 -3.73
CA TRP A 197 -9.08 -9.12 -3.33
C TRP A 197 -10.16 -10.13 -2.94
N MET A 198 -10.37 -11.18 -3.75
CA MET A 198 -11.37 -12.22 -3.46
C MET A 198 -11.07 -12.98 -2.17
N SER A 199 -9.79 -13.11 -1.80
CA SER A 199 -9.35 -13.76 -0.57
C SER A 199 -9.21 -12.82 0.62
N ASP A 200 -9.46 -11.53 0.44
CA ASP A 200 -9.28 -10.50 1.47
C ASP A 200 -7.87 -10.55 2.10
N ALA A 201 -6.86 -10.73 1.26
CA ALA A 201 -5.48 -11.01 1.68
C ALA A 201 -4.48 -10.12 0.96
N ARG A 202 -3.35 -9.85 1.62
CA ARG A 202 -2.26 -9.03 1.03
C ARG A 202 -1.66 -9.63 -0.23
N VAL A 203 -1.55 -10.95 -0.28
CA VAL A 203 -0.98 -11.72 -1.40
C VAL A 203 -2.02 -12.70 -1.91
N ALA A 204 -2.09 -12.88 -3.23
CA ALA A 204 -2.98 -13.84 -3.86
C ALA A 204 -2.61 -15.29 -3.46
N PRO A 205 -3.41 -16.00 -2.65
CA PRO A 205 -3.05 -17.33 -2.15
C PRO A 205 -2.99 -18.40 -3.24
N LEU A 206 -3.74 -18.19 -4.33
CA LEU A 206 -3.79 -19.11 -5.48
C LEU A 206 -2.66 -18.90 -6.48
N ASP A 207 -1.92 -17.79 -6.39
CA ASP A 207 -0.79 -17.57 -7.26
C ASP A 207 0.42 -18.36 -6.75
N ALA A 208 0.88 -19.33 -7.54
CA ALA A 208 2.00 -20.19 -7.20
C ALA A 208 3.31 -19.41 -6.95
N SER A 209 3.41 -18.18 -7.45
CA SER A 209 4.56 -17.31 -7.14
C SER A 209 4.65 -16.97 -5.66
N GLY A 210 3.51 -16.93 -4.95
CA GLY A 210 3.41 -16.42 -3.58
C GLY A 210 3.93 -14.98 -3.43
N THR A 211 4.08 -14.25 -4.54
CA THR A 211 4.80 -12.98 -4.57
C THR A 211 3.83 -11.88 -4.18
N ASN A 212 4.28 -11.00 -3.28
CA ASN A 212 3.62 -9.71 -3.11
C ASN A 212 3.62 -8.97 -4.45
N MET A 213 2.45 -8.71 -5.02
CA MET A 213 2.34 -8.15 -6.38
C MET A 213 3.00 -6.78 -6.51
N ASN A 214 3.09 -6.00 -5.43
CA ASN A 214 3.84 -4.74 -5.40
C ASN A 214 5.38 -4.97 -5.37
N ARG A 215 5.84 -6.17 -5.71
CA ARG A 215 7.24 -6.54 -6.02
C ARG A 215 7.39 -7.13 -7.43
N ALA A 216 6.29 -7.24 -8.18
CA ALA A 216 6.25 -7.87 -9.49
C ALA A 216 6.32 -6.86 -10.66
N PHE A 217 6.16 -5.56 -10.42
CA PHE A 217 6.24 -4.56 -11.50
C PHE A 217 7.65 -4.48 -12.10
N PRO A 218 7.81 -4.23 -13.41
CA PRO A 218 6.79 -3.91 -14.41
C PRO A 218 5.95 -5.09 -14.90
N GLY A 219 6.14 -6.30 -14.37
CA GLY A 219 5.43 -7.49 -14.79
C GLY A 219 6.00 -8.12 -16.06
N ARG A 220 5.37 -9.21 -16.48
CA ARG A 220 5.69 -9.95 -17.71
C ARG A 220 4.44 -10.58 -18.31
N PRO A 221 4.17 -10.43 -19.62
CA PRO A 221 2.98 -11.00 -20.27
C PRO A 221 3.03 -12.53 -20.37
N ASP A 222 4.22 -13.12 -20.27
CA ASP A 222 4.46 -14.57 -20.32
C ASP A 222 4.68 -15.18 -18.92
N GLY A 223 4.58 -14.38 -17.85
CA GLY A 223 4.82 -14.80 -16.47
C GLY A 223 3.61 -15.41 -15.76
N SER A 224 3.67 -15.39 -14.42
CA SER A 224 2.57 -15.77 -13.52
C SER A 224 1.35 -14.88 -13.72
N ILE A 225 0.22 -15.22 -13.08
CA ILE A 225 -0.98 -14.36 -13.15
C ILE A 225 -0.68 -12.97 -12.58
N SER A 226 0.07 -12.87 -11.48
CA SER A 226 0.49 -11.58 -10.92
C SER A 226 1.41 -10.80 -11.87
N ASP A 227 2.35 -11.47 -12.54
CA ASP A 227 3.22 -10.82 -13.53
C ASP A 227 2.41 -10.26 -14.71
N ARG A 228 1.40 -11.01 -15.18
CA ARG A 228 0.52 -10.60 -16.28
C ARG A 228 -0.40 -9.45 -15.90
N LEU A 229 -0.93 -9.47 -14.68
CA LEU A 229 -1.70 -8.35 -14.13
C LEU A 229 -0.83 -7.09 -14.03
N ALA A 230 0.41 -7.23 -13.52
CA ALA A 230 1.35 -6.12 -13.40
C ALA A 230 1.74 -5.56 -14.78
N ASP A 231 2.00 -6.43 -15.76
CA ASP A 231 2.28 -6.04 -17.14
C ASP A 231 1.12 -5.31 -17.81
N ALA A 232 -0.12 -5.74 -17.58
CA ALA A 232 -1.31 -5.08 -18.10
C ALA A 232 -1.48 -3.66 -17.52
N VAL A 233 -1.25 -3.48 -16.21
CA VAL A 233 -1.28 -2.15 -15.58
C VAL A 233 -0.11 -1.29 -16.08
N GLN A 234 1.08 -1.88 -16.22
CA GLN A 234 2.27 -1.19 -16.73
C GLN A 234 2.06 -0.67 -18.15
N THR A 235 1.65 -1.54 -19.08
CA THR A 235 1.56 -1.24 -20.51
C THR A 235 0.30 -0.46 -20.88
N GLY A 236 -0.83 -0.79 -20.24
CA GLY A 236 -2.13 -0.18 -20.50
C GLY A 236 -2.44 1.07 -19.69
N GLY A 237 -1.83 1.21 -18.51
CA GLY A 237 -2.01 2.35 -17.62
C GLY A 237 -0.79 3.25 -17.59
N ILE A 238 0.25 2.78 -16.90
CA ILE A 238 1.41 3.61 -16.52
C ILE A 238 2.14 4.16 -17.75
N ALA A 239 2.43 3.33 -18.74
CA ALA A 239 3.13 3.74 -19.97
C ALA A 239 2.33 4.70 -20.86
N ARG A 240 1.02 4.81 -20.62
CA ARG A 240 0.12 5.72 -21.34
C ARG A 240 -0.15 7.01 -20.58
N ALA A 241 0.32 7.12 -19.33
CA ALA A 241 -0.03 8.18 -18.41
C ALA A 241 1.06 9.25 -18.26
N ASP A 242 0.60 10.49 -18.08
CA ASP A 242 1.42 11.63 -17.71
C ASP A 242 1.70 11.68 -16.20
N TYR A 243 0.89 10.98 -15.38
CA TYR A 243 1.14 10.79 -13.96
C TYR A 243 0.36 9.60 -13.39
N CYS A 244 0.79 9.10 -12.23
CA CYS A 244 0.19 7.96 -11.54
C CYS A 244 -0.13 8.28 -10.07
N VAL A 245 -1.29 7.83 -9.59
CA VAL A 245 -1.64 7.84 -8.16
C VAL A 245 -2.04 6.42 -7.76
N ASP A 246 -1.28 5.85 -6.84
CA ASP A 246 -1.48 4.50 -6.33
C ASP A 246 -1.99 4.53 -4.89
N PHE A 247 -3.13 3.90 -4.64
CA PHE A 247 -3.74 3.85 -3.30
C PHE A 247 -3.40 2.54 -2.61
N HIS A 248 -2.78 2.69 -1.45
CA HIS A 248 -2.48 1.67 -0.47
C HIS A 248 -3.14 2.04 0.88
N ASP A 249 -3.19 1.08 1.79
CA ASP A 249 -3.55 1.32 3.19
C ASP A 249 -2.88 0.29 4.11
N GLY A 250 -3.13 0.35 5.42
CA GLY A 250 -2.49 -0.55 6.38
C GLY A 250 -2.94 -2.02 6.33
N GLY A 251 -3.83 -2.39 5.41
CA GLY A 251 -4.35 -3.74 5.23
C GLY A 251 -5.15 -4.23 6.43
N CYS A 252 -5.16 -5.53 6.69
CA CYS A 252 -5.86 -6.09 7.86
C CYS A 252 -5.17 -5.78 9.21
N ASP A 253 -3.88 -5.43 9.19
CA ASP A 253 -3.07 -5.36 10.40
C ASP A 253 -2.87 -3.95 10.94
N CYS A 254 -2.72 -2.96 10.06
CA CYS A 254 -2.30 -1.62 10.43
C CYS A 254 -3.32 -0.57 10.01
N HIS A 255 -3.23 0.60 10.64
CA HIS A 255 -3.74 1.86 10.11
C HIS A 255 -2.54 2.67 9.62
N ALA A 256 -2.62 3.29 8.45
CA ALA A 256 -1.59 4.14 7.86
C ALA A 256 -2.16 5.48 7.38
N ARG A 257 -1.37 6.55 7.48
CA ARG A 257 -1.68 7.88 6.94
C ARG A 257 -0.40 8.64 6.56
N PHE A 258 0.03 8.52 5.30
CA PHE A 258 1.17 9.26 4.74
C PHE A 258 1.21 9.12 3.21
N THR A 259 2.00 9.96 2.56
CA THR A 259 2.28 9.84 1.12
C THR A 259 3.74 9.45 0.92
N ILE A 260 3.99 8.48 0.06
CA ILE A 260 5.34 8.09 -0.36
C ILE A 260 5.67 8.78 -1.68
N VAL A 261 6.81 9.47 -1.67
CA VAL A 261 7.44 10.05 -2.86
C VAL A 261 8.80 9.39 -3.06
N HIS A 262 9.10 9.03 -4.31
CA HIS A 262 10.40 8.49 -4.69
C HIS A 262 11.29 9.59 -5.25
N ASP A 263 12.50 9.69 -4.72
CA ASP A 263 13.55 10.53 -5.26
C ASP A 263 14.08 9.97 -6.59
N SER A 264 14.74 10.82 -7.38
CA SER A 264 15.29 10.48 -8.69
C SER A 264 16.51 11.33 -9.01
N THR A 265 17.39 10.83 -9.88
CA THR A 265 18.44 11.64 -10.48
C THR A 265 17.91 12.59 -11.56
N ASP A 266 16.67 12.40 -12.00
CA ASP A 266 15.95 13.29 -12.92
C ASP A 266 15.19 14.35 -12.11
N ALA A 267 15.62 15.61 -12.23
CA ALA A 267 15.08 16.73 -11.47
C ALA A 267 13.62 17.05 -11.83
N ASP A 268 13.20 16.84 -13.09
CA ASP A 268 11.83 17.09 -13.53
C ASP A 268 10.89 16.04 -12.93
N LEU A 269 11.36 14.79 -12.85
CA LEU A 269 10.62 13.71 -12.19
C LEU A 269 10.49 13.94 -10.68
N VAL A 270 11.55 14.41 -10.01
CA VAL A 270 11.50 14.80 -8.59
C VAL A 270 10.46 15.91 -8.38
N ALA A 271 10.51 16.96 -9.20
CA ALA A 271 9.57 18.06 -9.13
C ALA A 271 8.13 17.60 -9.39
N GLY A 272 7.92 16.72 -10.37
CA GLY A 272 6.62 16.11 -10.66
C GLY A 272 6.06 15.30 -9.49
N ASN A 273 6.86 14.43 -8.86
CA ASN A 273 6.41 13.63 -7.72
C ASN A 273 6.02 14.51 -6.53
N ARG A 274 6.86 15.52 -6.24
CA ARG A 274 6.60 16.47 -5.15
C ARG A 274 5.38 17.34 -5.44
N PHE A 275 5.18 17.75 -6.69
CA PHE A 275 3.98 18.47 -7.13
C PHE A 275 2.72 17.63 -6.86
N LEU A 276 2.70 16.36 -7.24
CA LEU A 276 1.55 15.48 -6.99
C LEU A 276 1.26 15.35 -5.50
N ALA A 277 2.30 15.17 -4.67
CA ALA A 277 2.13 15.08 -3.21
C ALA A 277 1.58 16.38 -2.61
N ALA A 278 2.09 17.54 -3.06
CA ALA A 278 1.66 18.85 -2.57
C ALA A 278 0.24 19.21 -3.05
N ALA A 279 -0.11 18.80 -4.26
CA ALA A 279 -1.45 18.95 -4.81
C ALA A 279 -2.45 18.05 -4.09
N TYR A 280 -2.11 16.78 -3.83
CA TYR A 280 -2.95 15.87 -3.05
C TYR A 280 -3.24 16.47 -1.67
N GLY A 281 -2.21 16.98 -1.01
CA GLY A 281 -2.31 17.68 0.27
C GLY A 281 -3.08 16.87 1.32
N ASN A 282 -3.89 17.54 2.15
CA ASN A 282 -4.64 17.01 3.29
C ASN A 282 -3.86 16.95 4.61
N GLY A 283 -2.73 17.66 4.75
CA GLY A 283 -1.89 17.57 5.95
C GLY A 283 -1.37 16.16 6.20
N MET A 284 -1.26 15.33 5.16
CA MET A 284 -0.61 14.04 5.23
C MET A 284 0.90 14.23 5.18
N PRO A 285 1.67 13.62 6.09
CA PRO A 285 3.11 13.69 6.02
C PRO A 285 3.66 13.00 4.79
N VAL A 286 4.81 13.48 4.29
CA VAL A 286 5.51 12.89 3.15
C VAL A 286 6.73 12.12 3.62
N VAL A 287 6.79 10.86 3.21
CA VAL A 287 7.97 10.01 3.31
C VAL A 287 8.70 10.04 1.98
N LEU A 288 9.92 10.58 2.00
CA LEU A 288 10.83 10.49 0.86
C LEU A 288 11.59 9.16 0.91
N THR A 289 11.64 8.47 -0.21
CA THR A 289 12.43 7.25 -0.35
C THR A 289 13.48 7.41 -1.45
N PRO A 290 14.66 6.79 -1.30
CA PRO A 290 15.76 7.00 -2.22
C PRO A 290 15.48 6.37 -3.60
N PRO A 291 16.26 6.74 -4.64
CA PRO A 291 16.03 6.30 -6.01
C PRO A 291 16.08 4.79 -6.18
N VAL A 292 15.34 4.27 -7.17
CA VAL A 292 15.25 2.82 -7.48
C VAL A 292 16.65 2.18 -7.63
N ALA A 293 17.54 2.85 -8.36
CA ALA A 293 18.91 2.39 -8.62
C ALA A 293 19.74 2.15 -7.36
N THR A 294 19.39 2.80 -6.23
CA THR A 294 20.13 2.69 -4.97
C THR A 294 19.61 1.60 -4.04
N THR A 295 18.41 1.07 -4.29
CA THR A 295 17.73 0.16 -3.35
C THR A 295 17.51 -1.24 -3.89
N GLY A 296 17.61 -1.46 -5.20
CA GLY A 296 17.33 -2.77 -5.83
C GLY A 296 15.86 -3.22 -5.76
N MET A 297 14.99 -2.47 -5.07
CA MET A 297 13.55 -2.73 -4.99
C MET A 297 12.83 -2.12 -6.21
N GLY A 298 13.00 -2.70 -7.38
CA GLY A 298 12.40 -2.24 -8.65
C GLY A 298 10.91 -2.55 -8.83
N GLY A 299 10.28 -3.26 -7.88
CA GLY A 299 9.01 -3.94 -8.11
C GLY A 299 7.71 -3.21 -7.76
N MET A 300 7.77 -1.94 -7.33
CA MET A 300 6.59 -1.18 -6.90
C MET A 300 5.95 -0.40 -8.05
N ILE A 301 4.62 -0.22 -8.04
CA ILE A 301 3.90 0.55 -9.08
C ILE A 301 4.51 1.93 -9.31
N THR A 302 4.64 2.72 -8.26
CA THR A 302 5.16 4.09 -8.30
C THR A 302 6.63 4.15 -8.76
N ARG A 303 7.41 3.09 -8.51
CA ARG A 303 8.79 2.97 -9.01
C ARG A 303 8.85 2.56 -10.47
N ALA A 304 7.93 1.70 -10.91
CA ALA A 304 7.79 1.34 -12.31
C ALA A 304 7.33 2.54 -13.14
N ALA A 305 6.46 3.39 -12.60
CA ALA A 305 6.08 4.69 -13.19
C ALA A 305 7.28 5.62 -13.33
N ASN A 306 8.04 5.84 -12.26
CA ASN A 306 9.24 6.67 -12.31
C ASN A 306 10.30 6.14 -13.30
N THR A 307 10.43 4.82 -13.45
CA THR A 307 11.34 4.21 -14.43
C THR A 307 10.97 4.57 -15.87
N LEU A 308 9.70 4.91 -16.14
CA LEU A 308 9.22 5.42 -17.43
C LEU A 308 9.24 6.96 -17.52
N GLY A 309 9.74 7.65 -16.49
CA GLY A 309 9.69 9.10 -16.39
C GLY A 309 8.28 9.65 -16.16
N THR A 310 7.36 8.83 -15.62
CA THR A 310 6.00 9.24 -15.27
C THR A 310 5.95 9.57 -13.77
N PRO A 311 5.70 10.83 -13.39
CA PRO A 311 5.56 11.20 -11.99
C PRO A 311 4.49 10.39 -11.25
N ALA A 312 4.80 9.95 -10.04
CA ALA A 312 3.92 9.10 -9.25
C ALA A 312 4.00 9.34 -7.74
N ILE A 313 2.87 9.15 -7.06
CA ILE A 313 2.79 9.08 -5.59
C ILE A 313 2.06 7.81 -5.16
N CYS A 314 2.47 7.27 -4.03
CA CYS A 314 1.70 6.25 -3.30
C CYS A 314 1.06 6.92 -2.09
N VAL A 315 -0.25 6.76 -1.97
CA VAL A 315 -1.04 7.28 -0.85
C VAL A 315 -1.35 6.10 0.07
N GLU A 316 -0.88 6.16 1.30
CA GLU A 316 -1.16 5.21 2.37
C GLU A 316 -2.23 5.81 3.27
N LEU A 317 -3.47 5.33 3.19
CA LEU A 317 -4.59 5.97 3.89
C LEU A 317 -5.65 4.95 4.35
N GLY A 318 -5.77 4.77 5.66
CA GLY A 318 -6.72 3.84 6.29
C GLY A 318 -6.10 2.49 6.64
N GLY A 319 -6.90 1.43 6.54
CA GLY A 319 -6.55 0.08 6.97
C GLY A 319 -7.27 -0.32 8.25
N HIS A 320 -7.03 -1.54 8.72
CA HIS A 320 -7.62 -2.25 9.84
C HIS A 320 -9.11 -1.98 10.13
N GLY A 321 -9.94 -3.00 9.89
CA GLY A 321 -11.37 -2.95 10.19
C GLY A 321 -12.21 -2.49 8.99
N PRO A 322 -13.46 -2.07 9.22
CA PRO A 322 -14.33 -1.57 8.15
C PRO A 322 -13.75 -0.32 7.49
N VAL A 323 -14.07 -0.13 6.21
CA VAL A 323 -13.71 1.11 5.49
C VAL A 323 -14.47 2.29 6.10
N ASP A 324 -13.73 3.26 6.63
CA ASP A 324 -14.29 4.47 7.23
C ASP A 324 -14.68 5.50 6.16
N PRO A 325 -15.96 5.91 6.07
CA PRO A 325 -16.40 6.94 5.13
C PRO A 325 -15.66 8.27 5.26
N ALA A 326 -15.20 8.65 6.46
CA ALA A 326 -14.46 9.89 6.67
C ALA A 326 -13.08 9.83 6.00
N VAL A 327 -12.41 8.67 6.08
CA VAL A 327 -11.13 8.39 5.44
C VAL A 327 -11.29 8.35 3.91
N VAL A 328 -12.37 7.73 3.41
CA VAL A 328 -12.70 7.76 1.98
C VAL A 328 -12.91 9.19 1.48
N ALA A 329 -13.67 9.99 2.23
CA ALA A 329 -13.91 11.39 1.88
C ALA A 329 -12.61 12.22 1.89
N GLU A 330 -11.69 11.97 2.84
CA GLU A 330 -10.35 12.57 2.83
C GLU A 330 -9.57 12.19 1.56
N GLY A 331 -9.55 10.90 1.25
CA GLY A 331 -8.82 10.42 0.09
C GLY A 331 -9.38 10.91 -1.24
N ALA A 332 -10.71 10.99 -1.35
CA ALA A 332 -11.42 11.51 -2.51
C ALA A 332 -11.17 13.02 -2.71
N ARG A 333 -11.13 13.80 -1.62
CA ARG A 333 -10.74 15.22 -1.69
C ARG A 333 -9.32 15.38 -2.22
N GLY A 334 -8.36 14.60 -1.71
CA GLY A 334 -6.96 14.66 -2.17
C GLY A 334 -6.82 14.31 -3.65
N LEU A 335 -7.51 13.25 -4.11
CA LEU A 335 -7.49 12.87 -5.52
C LEU A 335 -8.11 13.93 -6.43
N ARG A 336 -9.25 14.52 -6.04
CA ARG A 336 -9.88 15.63 -6.80
C ARG A 336 -8.93 16.82 -6.92
N ARG A 337 -8.23 17.17 -5.84
CA ARG A 337 -7.22 18.24 -5.86
C ARG A 337 -6.11 17.96 -6.87
N VAL A 338 -5.57 16.73 -6.91
CA VAL A 338 -4.58 16.34 -7.94
C VAL A 338 -5.16 16.47 -9.35
N LEU A 339 -6.38 15.97 -9.56
CA LEU A 339 -7.03 16.02 -10.87
C LEU A 339 -7.28 17.47 -11.36
N VAL A 340 -7.62 18.39 -10.45
CA VAL A 340 -7.73 19.83 -10.77
C VAL A 340 -6.35 20.44 -11.01
N ALA A 341 -5.38 20.19 -10.13
CA ALA A 341 -4.02 20.74 -10.25
C ALA A 341 -3.30 20.28 -11.53
N ARG A 342 -3.57 19.06 -12.01
CA ARG A 342 -3.06 18.53 -13.28
C ARG A 342 -3.91 18.97 -14.48
N GLY A 343 -5.05 19.63 -14.28
CA GLY A 343 -5.91 20.15 -15.34
C GLY A 343 -6.81 19.10 -16.00
N ASN A 344 -7.01 17.94 -15.38
CA ASN A 344 -8.02 16.97 -15.82
C ASN A 344 -9.43 17.45 -15.54
N LEU A 345 -9.65 18.04 -14.36
CA LEU A 345 -10.94 18.59 -13.95
C LEU A 345 -10.93 20.12 -14.00
N PRO A 346 -12.06 20.77 -14.32
CA PRO A 346 -12.19 22.21 -14.21
C PRO A 346 -12.11 22.66 -12.74
N GLY A 347 -11.58 23.87 -12.53
CA GLY A 347 -11.47 24.49 -11.22
C GLY A 347 -10.14 25.22 -11.06
N ASP A 348 -10.07 26.06 -10.03
CA ASP A 348 -8.81 26.70 -9.66
C ASP A 348 -7.91 25.65 -8.99
N PRO A 349 -6.64 25.53 -9.42
CA PRO A 349 -5.68 24.67 -8.76
C PRO A 349 -5.63 24.97 -7.27
N PRO A 350 -5.70 23.96 -6.40
CA PRO A 350 -5.53 24.19 -4.97
C PRO A 350 -4.13 24.74 -4.71
N GLU A 351 -4.03 25.69 -3.77
CA GLU A 351 -2.74 26.12 -3.24
C GLU A 351 -1.94 24.89 -2.77
N PRO A 352 -0.74 24.64 -3.31
CA PRO A 352 0.08 23.50 -2.91
C PRO A 352 0.42 23.61 -1.42
N GLU A 353 0.19 22.53 -0.67
CA GLU A 353 0.60 22.50 0.74
C GLU A 353 2.12 22.38 0.87
N VAL A 354 2.68 23.04 1.89
CA VAL A 354 4.08 22.81 2.28
C VAL A 354 4.19 21.37 2.76
N LEU A 355 4.99 20.57 2.06
CA LEU A 355 5.17 19.17 2.41
C LEU A 355 5.83 19.04 3.79
N GLN A 356 5.16 18.36 4.71
CA GLN A 356 5.77 17.92 5.94
C GLN A 356 6.66 16.71 5.63
N GLU A 357 7.91 16.98 5.25
CA GLU A 357 8.89 15.93 4.95
C GLU A 357 9.45 15.36 6.24
N LEU A 358 9.19 14.06 6.45
CA LEU A 358 9.70 13.36 7.61
C LEU A 358 11.09 12.77 7.30
N GLY A 359 11.87 12.51 8.35
CA GLY A 359 13.12 11.77 8.26
C GLY A 359 12.90 10.34 7.78
N ASP A 360 14.00 9.66 7.45
CA ASP A 360 13.98 8.30 6.89
C ASP A 360 13.23 7.35 7.85
N PRO A 361 12.05 6.83 7.46
CA PRO A 361 11.23 6.05 8.36
C PRO A 361 11.70 4.60 8.48
N TYR A 362 11.35 3.98 9.60
CA TYR A 362 11.65 2.58 9.87
C TYR A 362 10.59 1.93 10.75
N TRP A 363 10.54 0.60 10.67
CA TRP A 363 9.61 -0.20 11.44
C TRP A 363 10.18 -0.53 12.82
N LEU A 364 9.43 -0.22 13.87
CA LEU A 364 9.61 -0.89 15.15
C LEU A 364 8.98 -2.28 15.06
N ARG A 365 9.70 -3.27 15.58
CA ARG A 365 9.30 -4.68 15.55
C ARG A 365 9.13 -5.21 16.96
N ALA A 366 8.23 -6.17 17.12
CA ALA A 366 8.02 -6.87 18.36
C ALA A 366 9.25 -7.72 18.72
N GLU A 367 9.81 -7.53 19.91
CA GLU A 367 10.82 -8.44 20.47
C GLU A 367 10.14 -9.72 21.01
N ASP A 368 8.97 -9.56 21.63
CA ASP A 368 8.16 -10.65 22.18
C ASP A 368 6.83 -10.79 21.44
N GLY A 369 6.38 -12.03 21.27
CA GLY A 369 5.01 -12.32 20.86
C GLY A 369 4.02 -12.11 22.00
N GLY A 370 2.80 -11.67 21.69
CA GLY A 370 1.77 -11.43 22.69
C GLY A 370 0.59 -10.61 22.18
N ILE A 371 -0.13 -10.02 23.13
CA ILE A 371 -1.27 -9.13 22.91
C ILE A 371 -0.77 -7.69 22.88
N TRP A 372 -0.81 -7.08 21.70
CA TRP A 372 -0.49 -5.67 21.46
C TRP A 372 -1.59 -4.74 21.95
N ARG A 373 -1.19 -3.70 22.67
CA ARG A 373 -2.08 -2.64 23.18
C ARG A 373 -1.43 -1.28 22.88
N PRO A 374 -1.75 -0.64 21.75
CA PRO A 374 -1.22 0.68 21.43
C PRO A 374 -1.76 1.73 22.40
N SER A 375 -0.91 2.67 22.82
CA SER A 375 -1.28 3.83 23.65
C SER A 375 -1.32 5.15 22.86
N VAL A 376 -0.87 5.12 21.60
CA VAL A 376 -0.85 6.26 20.66
C VAL A 376 -1.69 5.95 19.41
N ASP A 377 -1.82 6.94 18.53
CA ASP A 377 -2.46 6.80 17.24
C ASP A 377 -1.53 7.25 16.09
N VAL A 378 -1.94 6.97 14.86
CA VAL A 378 -1.33 7.56 13.66
C VAL A 378 -1.40 9.10 13.75
N ASP A 379 -0.42 9.77 13.17
CA ASP A 379 -0.13 11.22 13.28
C ASP A 379 0.34 11.70 14.66
N ALA A 380 0.40 10.84 15.68
CA ALA A 380 0.98 11.22 16.96
C ALA A 380 2.48 11.55 16.79
N VAL A 381 2.89 12.70 17.33
CA VAL A 381 4.30 13.05 17.51
C VAL A 381 4.70 12.64 18.93
N VAL A 382 5.67 11.75 19.04
CA VAL A 382 6.16 11.19 20.31
C VAL A 382 7.63 11.55 20.51
N GLU A 383 8.04 11.78 21.75
CA GLU A 383 9.44 12.03 22.11
C GLU A 383 10.23 10.75 22.31
N ALA A 384 11.56 10.84 22.25
CA ALA A 384 12.42 9.72 22.63
C ALA A 384 12.14 9.27 24.07
N GLY A 385 11.85 7.98 24.24
CA GLY A 385 11.50 7.36 25.51
C GLY A 385 9.99 7.31 25.80
N ASP A 386 9.15 8.01 25.04
CA ASP A 386 7.70 7.93 25.20
C ASP A 386 7.18 6.53 24.87
N GLU A 387 6.12 6.12 25.55
CA GLU A 387 5.47 4.84 25.33
C GLU A 387 4.57 4.88 24.08
N ILE A 388 4.76 3.93 23.17
CA ILE A 388 3.92 3.69 21.99
C ILE A 388 2.83 2.65 22.30
N GLY A 389 3.12 1.73 23.21
CA GLY A 389 2.17 0.76 23.71
C GLY A 389 2.83 -0.39 24.47
N THR A 390 2.04 -1.40 24.79
CA THR A 390 2.49 -2.56 25.58
C THR A 390 2.21 -3.87 24.86
N VAL A 391 3.03 -4.88 25.16
CA VAL A 391 2.78 -6.28 24.82
C VAL A 391 2.47 -7.02 26.12
N ALA A 392 1.31 -7.68 26.18
CA ALA A 392 0.90 -8.49 27.31
C ALA A 392 0.78 -9.97 26.93
N ASP A 393 0.86 -10.88 27.88
CA ASP A 393 0.50 -12.27 27.64
C ASP A 393 -1.03 -12.47 27.64
N VAL A 394 -1.47 -13.72 27.46
CA VAL A 394 -2.90 -14.08 27.44
C VAL A 394 -3.58 -14.02 28.80
N PHE A 395 -2.82 -13.90 29.89
CA PHE A 395 -3.34 -13.72 31.25
C PHE A 395 -3.44 -12.24 31.63
N GLY A 396 -2.82 -11.36 30.85
CA GLY A 396 -2.85 -9.91 30.99
C GLY A 396 -1.59 -9.33 31.62
N ASP A 397 -0.60 -10.16 31.95
CA ASP A 397 0.68 -9.70 32.49
C ASP A 397 1.48 -9.00 31.39
N VAL A 398 1.98 -7.80 31.69
CA VAL A 398 2.77 -7.00 30.73
C VAL A 398 4.15 -7.63 30.56
N LEU A 399 4.47 -8.03 29.33
CA LEU A 399 5.76 -8.61 28.94
C LEU A 399 6.76 -7.52 28.55
N ALA A 400 6.30 -6.52 27.78
CA ALA A 400 7.15 -5.45 27.27
C ALA A 400 6.41 -4.13 27.14
N VAL A 401 7.16 -3.02 27.28
CA VAL A 401 6.71 -1.67 26.95
C VAL A 401 7.50 -1.19 25.75
N VAL A 402 6.80 -0.92 24.64
CA VAL A 402 7.41 -0.44 23.40
C VAL A 402 7.52 1.07 23.47
N ARG A 403 8.73 1.58 23.29
CA ARG A 403 9.05 3.01 23.39
C ARG A 403 9.65 3.54 22.11
N ALA A 404 9.42 4.82 21.83
CA ALA A 404 10.12 5.52 20.76
C ALA A 404 11.60 5.68 21.12
N ASP A 405 12.49 5.40 20.17
CA ASP A 405 13.94 5.58 20.32
C ASP A 405 14.41 6.98 19.90
N VAL A 406 13.58 7.72 19.15
CA VAL A 406 13.80 9.10 18.72
C VAL A 406 12.49 9.89 18.75
N ARG A 407 12.57 11.23 18.72
CA ARG A 407 11.40 12.07 18.42
C ARG A 407 10.90 11.75 17.00
N CYS A 408 9.67 11.29 16.88
CA CYS A 408 9.12 10.83 15.61
C CYS A 408 7.61 11.06 15.47
N THR A 409 7.13 10.98 14.24
CA THR A 409 5.71 10.88 13.91
C THR A 409 5.38 9.42 13.62
N VAL A 410 4.28 8.93 14.19
CA VAL A 410 3.74 7.59 13.88
C VAL A 410 2.95 7.66 12.58
N VAL A 411 3.49 7.12 11.48
CA VAL A 411 2.84 7.18 10.16
C VAL A 411 2.06 5.90 9.83
N SER A 412 2.39 4.80 10.48
CA SER A 412 1.57 3.58 10.47
C SER A 412 1.63 2.87 11.83
N LEU A 413 0.52 2.31 12.27
CA LEU A 413 0.38 1.65 13.56
C LEU A 413 -0.39 0.35 13.42
N ARG A 414 0.16 -0.76 13.93
CA ARG A 414 -0.56 -2.02 14.03
C ARG A 414 -1.75 -1.85 14.97
N ARG A 415 -2.91 -2.27 14.49
CA ARG A 415 -4.18 -2.30 15.22
C ARG A 415 -4.65 -3.73 15.49
N SER A 416 -4.19 -4.72 14.74
CA SER A 416 -4.42 -6.12 15.09
C SER A 416 -3.74 -6.45 16.43
N ALA A 417 -4.51 -7.07 17.32
CA ALA A 417 -4.12 -7.24 18.72
C ALA A 417 -3.07 -8.33 18.95
N THR A 418 -2.80 -9.20 17.97
CA THR A 418 -1.86 -10.31 18.13
C THR A 418 -0.55 -10.02 17.44
N LEU A 419 0.55 -10.32 18.14
CA LEU A 419 1.92 -10.22 17.65
C LEU A 419 2.63 -11.57 17.78
N MET A 420 3.43 -11.89 16.77
CA MET A 420 4.58 -12.78 16.89
C MET A 420 5.87 -11.95 17.06
N THR A 421 6.91 -12.55 17.64
CA THR A 421 8.25 -11.96 17.62
C THR A 421 8.66 -11.65 16.18
N GLY A 422 9.12 -10.42 15.96
CA GLY A 422 9.55 -9.90 14.67
C GLY A 422 8.44 -9.19 13.88
N ASP A 423 7.17 -9.27 14.29
CA ASP A 423 6.08 -8.58 13.62
C ASP A 423 6.24 -7.06 13.69
N TRP A 424 5.72 -6.37 12.67
CA TRP A 424 5.68 -4.91 12.62
C TRP A 424 4.70 -4.36 13.66
N ILE A 425 5.16 -3.41 14.47
CA ILE A 425 4.35 -2.71 15.47
C ILE A 425 3.92 -1.34 14.95
N CYS A 426 4.87 -0.53 14.49
CA CYS A 426 4.57 0.77 13.92
C CYS A 426 5.68 1.21 12.98
N TYR A 427 5.32 1.99 11.98
CA TYR A 427 6.23 2.70 11.11
C TYR A 427 6.34 4.12 11.62
N ILE A 428 7.55 4.49 12.06
CA ILE A 428 7.83 5.81 12.61
C ILE A 428 8.80 6.55 11.71
N ALA A 429 8.63 7.86 11.64
CA ALA A 429 9.49 8.71 10.86
C ALA A 429 10.08 9.81 11.75
N PRO A 430 11.42 9.91 11.88
CA PRO A 430 12.07 10.93 12.68
C PRO A 430 11.56 12.33 12.32
N THR A 431 11.17 13.10 13.32
CA THR A 431 10.59 14.44 13.11
C THR A 431 11.57 15.47 13.68
N PRO A 432 12.11 16.38 12.85
CA PRO A 432 12.99 17.44 13.34
C PRO A 432 12.35 18.21 14.50
N ALA A 433 13.16 18.62 15.47
CA ALA A 433 12.71 19.58 16.47
C ALA A 433 12.58 20.95 15.80
N GLY A 434 11.35 21.37 15.51
CA GLY A 434 11.04 22.67 14.91
C GLY A 434 9.61 23.09 15.28
N ASP A 435 9.45 24.37 15.61
CA ASP A 435 8.19 24.98 16.00
C ASP A 435 7.16 24.87 14.86
N ARG A 436 5.92 24.50 15.24
CA ARG A 436 4.77 24.38 14.33
C ARG A 436 4.43 25.69 13.64
#